data_AF-A0A349JLR3-F1
#
_entry.id   AF-A0A349JLR3-F1
#
_cell.length_a   1.000
_cell.length_b   1.000
_cell.length_c   1.000
_cell.angle_alpha   90.00
_cell.angle_beta   90.00
_cell.angle_gamma   90.00
#
_symmetry.space_group_name_H-M   'P 1'
#
loop_
_entity.id
_entity.type
_entity.pdbx_description
1 polymer ?
#
loop_
_entity_poly.entity_id
_entity_poly.type
_entity_poly.pdbx_seq_one_letter_code
_entity_poly.pdbx_strand_id
1 'polypeptide(L)'
;MEFDISPLWISLKSSAIATFFTFFLGISAARWMLSTRIKGKALIEGIFISPLVLPPTVVGFLLLMLFGRNGPIGQFLLQFGFNVIFTWQATVITAT
;
A
#
# COMPACT_ATOMS: atom_id res chain seq x y z
N MET A 1 8.54 31.68 -15.20
CA MET A 1 8.04 30.52 -14.44
C MET A 1 7.96 29.35 -15.40
N GLU A 2 8.99 28.51 -15.44
CA GLU A 2 8.89 27.21 -16.11
C GLU A 2 7.92 26.36 -15.30
N PHE A 3 6.83 25.93 -15.93
CA PHE A 3 5.89 25.03 -15.30
C PHE A 3 6.50 23.62 -15.32
N ASP A 4 7.09 23.21 -14.20
CA ASP A 4 7.55 21.83 -14.00
C ASP A 4 6.34 20.89 -13.92
N ILE A 5 5.99 20.27 -15.05
CA ILE A 5 4.91 19.27 -15.18
C ILE A 5 5.30 17.88 -14.64
N SER A 6 6.56 17.70 -14.24
CA SER A 6 7.11 16.45 -13.71
C SER A 6 6.30 15.85 -12.54
N PRO A 7 5.83 16.62 -11.54
CA PRO A 7 5.03 16.08 -10.43
C PRO A 7 3.65 15.58 -10.87
N LEU A 8 3.04 16.24 -11.85
CA LEU A 8 1.75 15.82 -12.43
C LEU A 8 1.90 14.46 -13.10
N TRP A 9 2.97 14.27 -13.86
CA TRP A 9 3.24 13.01 -14.54
C TRP A 9 3.50 11.86 -13.55
N ILE A 10 4.30 12.09 -12.51
CA ILE A 10 4.58 11.09 -11.47
C ILE A 10 3.30 10.71 -10.73
N SER A 11 2.48 11.69 -10.35
CA SER A 11 1.22 11.45 -9.64
C SER A 11 0.22 10.68 -10.50
N LEU A 12 0.10 11.04 -11.79
CA LEU A 12 -0.80 10.34 -12.72
C LEU A 12 -0.35 8.89 -12.93
N LYS A 13 0.96 8.68 -13.11
CA LYS A 13 1.55 7.34 -13.24
C LYS A 13 1.33 6.50 -11.98
N SER A 14 1.61 7.05 -10.79
CA SER A 14 1.44 6.32 -9.53
C SER A 14 -0.01 5.99 -9.26
N SER A 15 -0.92 6.93 -9.46
CA SER A 15 -2.36 6.73 -9.21
C SER A 15 -2.99 5.76 -10.19
N ALA A 16 -2.59 5.77 -11.47
CA ALA A 16 -3.09 4.81 -12.45
C ALA A 16 -2.66 3.38 -12.09
N ILE A 17 -1.39 3.19 -11.71
CA ILE A 17 -0.86 1.89 -11.30
C ILE A 17 -1.52 1.42 -9.99
N ALA A 18 -1.62 2.30 -8.99
CA ALA A 18 -2.28 2.00 -7.73
C ALA A 18 -3.74 1.58 -7.96
N THR A 19 -4.49 2.36 -8.74
CA THR A 19 -5.89 2.05 -9.07
C THR A 19 -6.03 0.70 -9.75
N PHE A 20 -5.14 0.38 -10.70
CA PHE A 20 -5.14 -0.92 -11.37
C PHE A 20 -4.97 -2.05 -10.35
N PHE A 21 -3.95 -1.99 -9.49
CA PHE A 21 -3.73 -3.02 -8.47
C PHE A 21 -4.88 -3.08 -7.45
N THR A 22 -5.34 -1.94 -6.94
CA THR A 22 -6.47 -1.86 -6.01
C THR A 22 -7.74 -2.45 -6.62
N PHE A 23 -8.01 -2.20 -7.89
CA PHE A 23 -9.18 -2.76 -8.57
C PHE A 23 -9.13 -4.29 -8.61
N PHE A 24 -8.04 -4.88 -9.09
CA PHE A 24 -7.94 -6.34 -9.20
C PHE A 24 -7.84 -7.01 -7.83
N LEU A 25 -6.97 -6.53 -6.94
CA LEU A 25 -6.76 -7.11 -5.61
C LEU A 25 -7.98 -6.89 -4.70
N GLY A 26 -8.54 -5.68 -4.69
CA GLY A 26 -9.70 -5.33 -3.88
C GLY A 26 -10.95 -6.13 -4.26
N ILE A 27 -11.25 -6.26 -5.56
CA ILE A 27 -12.38 -7.06 -6.04
C ILE A 27 -12.16 -8.55 -5.72
N SER A 28 -10.94 -9.06 -5.93
CA SER A 28 -10.62 -10.46 -5.64
C SER A 28 -10.73 -10.76 -4.15
N ALA A 29 -10.21 -9.87 -3.30
CA ALA A 29 -10.33 -9.96 -1.85
C ALA A 29 -11.79 -9.88 -1.39
N ALA A 30 -12.59 -8.95 -1.94
CA ALA A 30 -14.01 -8.83 -1.62
C ALA A 30 -14.79 -10.09 -1.99
N ARG A 31 -14.57 -10.64 -3.19
CA ARG A 31 -15.19 -11.91 -3.64
C ARG A 31 -14.78 -13.07 -2.74
N TRP A 32 -13.51 -13.16 -2.37
CA TRP A 32 -13.03 -14.18 -1.46
C TRP A 32 -13.67 -14.06 -0.08
N MET A 33 -13.78 -12.84 0.46
CA MET A 33 -14.38 -12.61 1.77
C MET A 33 -15.89 -12.90 1.81
N LEU A 34 -16.59 -12.70 0.68
CA LEU A 34 -18.00 -13.08 0.49
C LEU A 34 -18.19 -14.60 0.36
N SER A 35 -17.29 -15.28 -0.35
CA SER A 35 -17.42 -16.71 -0.65
C SER A 35 -17.02 -17.63 0.50
N THR A 36 -16.27 -17.14 1.50
CA THR A 36 -15.61 -18.00 2.48
C THR A 36 -16.18 -17.81 3.89
N ARG A 37 -16.75 -18.87 4.50
CA ARG A 37 -17.17 -18.88 5.92
C ARG A 37 -15.96 -19.17 6.83
N ILE A 38 -14.99 -18.28 6.85
CA ILE A 38 -13.76 -18.43 7.65
C ILE A 38 -14.08 -18.13 9.13
N LYS A 39 -13.71 -19.03 10.05
CA LYS A 39 -13.68 -18.73 11.49
C LYS A 39 -12.58 -17.67 11.72
N GLY A 40 -13.00 -16.44 12.00
CA GLY A 40 -12.08 -15.28 12.08
C GLY A 40 -12.38 -14.15 11.07
N LYS A 41 -13.45 -14.27 10.27
CA LYS A 41 -13.89 -13.23 9.32
C LYS A 41 -13.96 -11.82 9.93
N ALA A 42 -14.48 -11.68 11.15
CA ALA A 42 -14.58 -10.40 11.85
C ALA A 42 -13.20 -9.76 12.13
N LEU A 43 -12.18 -10.57 12.37
CA LEU A 43 -10.82 -10.09 12.64
C LEU A 43 -10.14 -9.63 11.35
N ILE A 44 -10.35 -10.36 10.25
CA ILE A 44 -9.89 -9.98 8.91
C ILE A 44 -10.60 -8.70 8.44
N GLU A 45 -11.92 -8.61 8.61
CA GLU A 45 -12.70 -7.38 8.35
C GLU A 45 -12.17 -6.21 9.18
N GLY A 46 -11.88 -6.44 10.47
CA GLY A 46 -11.25 -5.45 11.33
C GLY A 46 -9.91 -4.96 10.78
N ILE A 47 -9.07 -5.85 10.25
CA ILE A 47 -7.79 -5.46 9.63
C ILE A 47 -8.03 -4.64 8.36
N PHE A 48 -8.96 -5.02 7.48
CA PHE A 48 -9.28 -4.25 6.27
C PHE A 48 -9.84 -2.86 6.57
N ILE A 49 -10.63 -2.73 7.64
CA ILE A 49 -11.25 -1.46 8.05
C ILE A 49 -10.29 -0.63 8.91
N SER A 50 -9.32 -1.27 9.58
CA SER A 50 -8.38 -0.61 10.50
C SER A 50 -7.67 0.63 9.94
N PRO A 51 -7.20 0.67 8.68
CA PRO A 51 -6.51 1.84 8.16
C PRO A 51 -7.44 3.05 8.00
N LEU A 52 -8.75 2.80 7.89
CA LEU A 52 -9.78 3.82 7.70
C LEU A 52 -10.17 4.52 9.02
N VAL A 53 -10.03 3.81 10.15
CA VAL A 53 -10.21 4.39 11.50
C VAL A 53 -8.92 4.93 12.09
N LEU A 54 -7.75 4.47 11.62
CA LEU A 54 -6.46 4.98 12.04
C LEU A 54 -6.12 6.31 11.34
N PRO A 55 -5.45 7.26 12.01
CA PRO A 55 -4.91 8.44 11.35
C PRO A 55 -3.92 8.05 10.25
N PRO A 56 -3.88 8.77 9.11
CA PRO A 56 -2.99 8.45 7.99
C PRO A 56 -1.51 8.48 8.40
N THR A 57 -1.14 9.30 9.37
CA THR A 57 0.22 9.35 9.93
C THR A 57 0.62 8.04 10.62
N VAL A 58 -0.32 7.38 11.31
CA VAL A 58 -0.06 6.09 11.97
C VAL A 58 0.12 4.99 10.93
N VAL A 59 -0.72 5.00 9.89
CA VAL A 59 -0.58 4.07 8.75
C VAL A 59 0.78 4.25 8.08
N GLY A 60 1.19 5.51 7.83
CA GLY A 60 2.52 5.83 7.29
C GLY A 60 3.66 5.34 8.19
N PHE A 61 3.55 5.52 9.50
CA PHE A 61 4.55 5.01 10.46
C PHE A 61 4.63 3.48 10.46
N LEU A 62 3.51 2.77 10.42
CA LEU A 62 3.49 1.31 10.32
C LEU A 62 4.13 0.82 9.01
N LEU A 63 3.84 1.48 7.89
CA LEU A 63 4.49 1.19 6.61
C LEU A 63 6.00 1.44 6.68
N LEU A 64 6.44 2.55 7.28
CA LEU A 64 7.86 2.81 7.52
C LEU A 64 8.50 1.77 8.45
N MET A 65 7.78 1.23 9.43
CA MET A 65 8.30 0.19 10.31
C MET A 65 8.44 -1.15 9.58
N LEU A 66 7.56 -1.45 8.62
CA LEU A 66 7.57 -2.70 7.84
C LEU A 66 8.56 -2.65 6.67
N PHE A 67 8.45 -1.62 5.83
CA PHE A 67 9.30 -1.40 4.65
C PHE A 67 10.58 -0.62 4.96
N GLY A 68 10.74 -0.20 6.23
CA GLY A 68 11.93 0.43 6.79
C GLY A 68 13.21 -0.34 6.54
N ARG A 69 14.37 0.34 6.59
CA ARG A 69 15.68 -0.31 6.45
C ARG A 69 15.92 -1.40 7.51
N ASN A 70 15.30 -1.22 8.68
CA ASN A 70 15.33 -2.18 9.80
C ASN A 70 14.01 -2.98 9.94
N GLY A 71 13.07 -2.81 9.02
CA GLY A 71 11.80 -3.54 9.01
C GLY A 71 11.97 -4.95 8.44
N PRO A 72 11.11 -5.90 8.83
CA PRO A 72 11.23 -7.29 8.37
C PRO A 72 11.09 -7.42 6.85
N ILE A 73 10.20 -6.62 6.25
CA ILE A 73 10.00 -6.60 4.79
C ILE A 73 11.13 -5.81 4.13
N GLY A 74 11.48 -4.63 4.66
CA GLY A 74 12.56 -3.83 4.09
C GLY A 74 13.93 -4.51 4.13
N GLN A 75 14.27 -5.25 5.19
CA GLN A 75 15.49 -6.06 5.24
C GLN A 75 15.49 -7.17 4.18
N PHE A 76 14.37 -7.86 4.00
CA PHE A 76 14.23 -8.87 2.95
C PHE A 76 14.43 -8.26 1.55
N LEU A 77 13.80 -7.12 1.25
CA LEU A 77 14.00 -6.45 -0.05
C LEU A 77 15.41 -5.89 -0.23
N LEU A 78 16.08 -5.48 0.85
CA LEU A 78 17.48 -5.05 0.82
C LEU A 78 18.43 -6.19 0.46
N GLN A 79 18.09 -7.45 0.79
CA GLN A 79 18.86 -8.61 0.32
C GLN A 79 18.83 -8.74 -1.22
N PHE A 80 17.78 -8.24 -1.86
CA PHE A 80 17.67 -8.15 -3.32
C PHE A 80 18.14 -6.80 -3.89
N GLY A 81 18.68 -5.90 -3.05
CA GLY A 81 19.17 -4.59 -3.46
C GLY A 81 18.07 -3.54 -3.70
N PHE A 82 16.81 -3.81 -3.35
CA PHE A 82 15.71 -2.88 -3.53
C PHE A 82 15.46 -2.06 -2.25
N ASN A 83 15.45 -0.74 -2.38
CA ASN A 83 14.98 0.16 -1.34
C ASN A 83 13.64 0.78 -1.76
N VAL A 84 12.59 0.53 -0.99
CA VAL A 84 11.23 1.00 -1.31
C VAL A 84 10.94 2.35 -0.68
N ILE A 85 11.62 2.73 0.40
CA ILE A 85 11.30 3.93 1.17
C ILE A 85 11.70 5.18 0.40
N PHE A 86 10.82 6.19 0.38
CA PHE A 86 11.00 7.45 -0.36
C PHE A 86 11.13 7.28 -1.88
N THR A 87 10.62 6.16 -2.42
CA THR A 87 10.56 5.92 -3.86
C THR A 87 9.14 6.08 -4.40
N TRP A 88 9.01 6.24 -5.71
CA TRP A 88 7.70 6.27 -6.36
C TRP A 88 6.93 4.96 -6.17
N GLN A 89 7.62 3.82 -5.95
CA GLN A 89 6.98 2.56 -5.62
C GLN A 89 6.29 2.62 -4.24
N ALA A 90 6.89 3.27 -3.23
CA ALA A 90 6.22 3.47 -1.95
C ALA A 90 4.96 4.33 -2.08
N THR A 91 4.95 5.32 -2.98
CA THR A 91 3.75 6.11 -3.28
C THR A 91 2.61 5.23 -3.80
N VAL A 92 2.92 4.30 -4.71
CA VAL A 92 1.93 3.34 -5.23
C VAL A 92 1.40 2.45 -4.10
N ILE A 93 2.28 1.90 -3.27
CA ILE A 93 1.91 1.01 -2.16
C ILE A 93 1.04 1.73 -1.12
N THR A 94 1.36 2.99 -0.80
CA THR A 94 0.61 3.77 0.19
C THR A 94 -0.77 4.20 -0.34
N ALA A 95 -0.90 4.36 -1.67
CA ALA A 95 -2.14 4.74 -2.31
C ALA A 95 -3.13 3.57 -2.50
N THR A 96 -2.68 2.33 -2.36
CA THR A 96 -3.47 1.10 -2.49
C THR A 96 -4.03 0.64 -1.15
#